data_AF-A0A955JNJ0-F1
#
_entry.id   AF-A0A955JNJ0-F1
#
_cell.length_a   1.000
_cell.length_b   1.000
_cell.length_c   1.000
_cell.angle_alpha   90.00
_cell.angle_beta   90.00
_cell.angle_gamma   90.00
#
_symmetry.space_group_name_H-M   'P 1'
#
loop_
_entity.id
_entity.type
_entity.pdbx_description
1 polymer ?
#
loop_
_entity_poly.entity_id
_entity_poly.type
_entity_poly.pdbx_seq_one_letter_code
_entity_poly.pdbx_strand_id
1 'polypeptide(L)'
;SLVGESETSLARTIQENFLTVFSLNKVSMGEKVVKTVAGLLIQQIFLLAQARAFNEKIILVIDEVSVVQNPTIAQILAEARKFNLTIVLTQQYFGQVEKDLRDAIFANVYNYYTFKVSEEDARALEGNLNMELPSEVVEAEHAKGVGETELKVRMMTELHPRDCLIRVLANGTIAPCLKGRTVEAPKAKDTRQVHKTLQQALPEKFVEGNTPALTSAKQIKFSKEFLEQLADPETVSPERLDVRHEVIPMPQRRGSLKDLLSGQSSSRAKLKKKDKT
;
A
#
# COMPACT_ATOMS: atom_id res chain seq x y z
N SER A 1 -37.30 1.90 5.98
CA SER A 1 -35.94 1.80 5.41
C SER A 1 -34.97 1.98 6.57
N LEU A 2 -34.38 0.90 7.08
CA LEU A 2 -33.45 0.89 8.21
C LEU A 2 -32.02 1.18 7.70
N VAL A 3 -31.81 2.33 7.08
CA VAL A 3 -30.46 2.81 6.75
C VAL A 3 -30.11 3.81 7.83
N GLY A 4 -29.22 3.43 8.74
CA GLY A 4 -28.79 4.28 9.85
C GLY A 4 -28.02 5.51 9.35
N GLU A 5 -28.06 6.60 10.12
CA GLU A 5 -27.29 7.83 9.86
C GLU A 5 -25.78 7.58 9.73
N SER A 6 -25.27 6.46 10.27
CA SER A 6 -23.87 6.05 10.16
C SER A 6 -23.49 5.51 8.77
N GLU A 7 -24.36 4.76 8.10
CA GLU A 7 -24.08 4.20 6.77
C GLU A 7 -24.08 5.30 5.70
N THR A 8 -25.00 6.26 5.84
CA THR A 8 -25.03 7.47 5.01
C THR A 8 -23.80 8.34 5.22
N SER A 9 -23.26 8.39 6.45
CA SER A 9 -22.01 9.12 6.75
C SER A 9 -20.78 8.49 6.08
N LEU A 10 -20.63 7.16 6.11
CA LEU A 10 -19.47 6.49 5.48
C LEU A 10 -19.51 6.62 3.95
N ALA A 11 -20.66 6.33 3.33
CA ALA A 11 -20.83 6.45 1.89
C ALA A 11 -20.51 7.88 1.41
N ARG A 12 -21.09 8.88 2.10
CA ARG A 12 -20.84 10.30 1.81
C ARG A 12 -19.38 10.68 1.99
N THR A 13 -18.73 10.22 3.05
CA THR A 13 -17.30 10.49 3.29
C THR A 13 -16.43 9.94 2.15
N ILE A 14 -16.71 8.73 1.67
CA ILE A 14 -15.98 8.13 0.56
C ILE A 14 -16.27 8.88 -0.76
N GLN A 15 -17.51 9.32 -0.99
CA GLN A 15 -17.90 10.02 -2.21
C GLN A 15 -17.38 11.45 -2.31
N GLU A 16 -17.33 12.17 -1.19
CA GLU A 16 -16.92 13.57 -1.16
C GLU A 16 -15.40 13.76 -1.17
N ASN A 17 -14.62 12.68 -1.00
CA ASN A 17 -13.16 12.74 -0.88
C ASN A 17 -12.47 11.87 -1.92
N PHE A 18 -11.41 12.40 -2.54
CA PHE A 18 -10.57 11.60 -3.45
C PHE A 18 -9.84 10.45 -2.75
N LEU A 19 -9.43 10.67 -1.49
CA LEU A 19 -8.74 9.69 -0.66
C LEU A 19 -9.30 9.73 0.76
N THR A 20 -9.82 8.60 1.22
CA THR A 20 -10.21 8.39 2.61
C THR A 20 -9.23 7.40 3.24
N VAL A 21 -8.57 7.82 4.33
CA VAL A 21 -7.60 6.97 5.04
C VAL A 21 -8.18 6.57 6.38
N PHE A 22 -8.31 5.27 6.61
CA PHE A 22 -8.69 4.69 7.90
C PHE A 22 -7.42 4.24 8.63
N SER A 23 -6.96 5.03 9.59
CA SER A 23 -5.78 4.68 10.39
C SER A 23 -6.19 3.78 11.55
N LEU A 24 -5.73 2.53 11.53
CA LEU A 24 -5.93 1.56 12.60
C LEU A 24 -4.60 1.28 13.27
N ASN A 25 -4.40 1.85 14.47
CA ASN A 25 -3.15 1.70 15.19
C ASN A 25 -3.17 0.43 16.05
N LYS A 26 -2.47 -0.62 15.58
CA LYS A 26 -2.36 -1.90 16.29
C LYS A 26 -1.74 -1.77 17.68
N VAL A 27 -0.80 -0.85 17.89
CA VAL A 27 -0.13 -0.64 19.18
C VAL A 27 -1.09 -0.10 20.23
N SER A 28 -1.88 0.93 19.86
CA SER A 28 -2.78 1.58 20.82
C SER A 28 -4.13 0.87 20.97
N MET A 29 -4.66 0.26 19.90
CA MET A 29 -5.99 -0.36 19.90
C MET A 29 -5.96 -1.85 20.25
N GLY A 30 -4.82 -2.52 20.06
CA GLY A 30 -4.71 -3.96 20.18
C GLY A 30 -5.18 -4.70 18.93
N GLU A 31 -4.59 -5.86 18.69
CA GLU A 31 -4.75 -6.64 17.45
C GLU A 31 -6.19 -7.07 17.18
N LYS A 32 -6.88 -7.60 18.20
CA LYS A 32 -8.27 -8.08 18.05
C LYS A 32 -9.22 -6.94 17.68
N VAL A 33 -9.03 -5.77 18.27
CA VAL A 33 -9.85 -4.58 17.98
C VAL A 33 -9.60 -4.10 16.56
N VAL A 34 -8.33 -4.01 16.14
CA VAL A 34 -7.98 -3.64 14.76
C VAL A 34 -8.59 -4.61 13.76
N LYS A 35 -8.42 -5.93 13.94
CA LYS A 35 -9.00 -6.95 13.04
C LYS A 35 -10.52 -6.83 12.96
N THR A 36 -11.19 -6.57 14.09
CA THR A 36 -12.65 -6.41 14.15
C THR A 36 -13.11 -5.14 13.44
N VAL A 37 -12.51 -3.99 13.76
CA VAL A 37 -12.88 -2.69 13.16
C VAL A 37 -12.60 -2.68 11.67
N ALA A 38 -11.42 -3.16 11.24
CA ALA A 38 -11.10 -3.29 9.83
C ALA A 38 -12.10 -4.20 9.10
N GLY A 39 -12.40 -5.35 9.68
CA GLY A 39 -13.36 -6.30 9.12
C GLY A 39 -14.75 -5.69 8.92
N LEU A 40 -15.24 -4.96 9.92
CA LEU A 40 -16.52 -4.25 9.82
C LEU A 40 -16.49 -3.15 8.75
N LEU A 41 -15.41 -2.36 8.67
CA LEU A 41 -15.26 -1.33 7.64
C LEU A 41 -15.25 -1.93 6.23
N ILE A 42 -14.47 -3.00 6.03
CA ILE A 42 -14.39 -3.70 4.73
C ILE A 42 -15.77 -4.26 4.35
N GLN A 43 -16.48 -4.88 5.29
CA GLN A 43 -17.85 -5.38 5.07
C GLN A 43 -18.81 -4.26 4.70
N GLN A 44 -18.76 -3.13 5.41
CA GLN A 44 -19.62 -1.97 5.14
C GLN A 44 -19.35 -1.37 3.77
N ILE A 45 -18.08 -1.20 3.38
CA ILE A 45 -17.71 -0.74 2.04
C ILE A 45 -18.23 -1.70 0.97
N PHE A 46 -18.15 -3.00 1.20
CA PHE A 46 -18.65 -4.00 0.27
C PHE A 46 -20.17 -3.97 0.13
N LEU A 47 -20.91 -3.82 1.23
CA LEU A 47 -22.37 -3.66 1.21
C LEU A 47 -22.78 -2.39 0.46
N LEU A 48 -22.09 -1.26 0.68
CA LEU A 48 -22.33 -0.02 -0.05
C LEU A 48 -22.06 -0.17 -1.56
N ALA A 49 -21.01 -0.89 -1.94
CA ALA A 49 -20.74 -1.21 -3.34
C ALA A 49 -21.84 -2.07 -3.96
N GLN A 50 -22.30 -3.11 -3.26
CA GLN A 50 -23.42 -3.97 -3.69
C GLN A 50 -24.73 -3.18 -3.84
N ALA A 51 -24.99 -2.25 -2.93
CA ALA A 51 -26.13 -1.33 -2.97
C ALA A 51 -26.00 -0.26 -4.07
N ARG A 52 -24.89 -0.22 -4.81
CA ARG A 52 -24.57 0.82 -5.80
C ARG A 52 -24.65 2.24 -5.23
N ALA A 53 -24.23 2.39 -3.97
CA ALA A 53 -24.20 3.69 -3.30
C ALA A 53 -23.20 4.65 -3.97
N PHE A 54 -22.19 4.13 -4.67
CA PHE A 54 -21.16 4.89 -5.35
C PHE A 54 -21.47 5.06 -6.85
N ASN A 55 -21.36 6.30 -7.34
CA ASN A 55 -21.53 6.63 -8.76
C ASN A 55 -20.25 6.40 -9.58
N GLU A 56 -19.12 6.17 -8.90
CA GLU A 56 -17.79 6.03 -9.50
C GLU A 56 -17.15 4.70 -9.11
N LYS A 57 -16.03 4.36 -9.77
CA LYS A 57 -15.24 3.18 -9.39
C LYS A 57 -14.48 3.47 -8.10
N ILE A 58 -14.64 2.60 -7.11
CA ILE A 58 -13.95 2.70 -5.83
C ILE A 58 -12.74 1.76 -5.83
N ILE A 59 -11.61 2.24 -5.31
CA ILE A 59 -10.41 1.44 -5.07
C ILE A 59 -10.23 1.31 -3.56
N LEU A 60 -10.42 0.10 -3.04
CA LEU A 60 -10.11 -0.25 -1.66
C LEU A 60 -8.67 -0.75 -1.59
N VAL A 61 -7.80 0.00 -0.93
CA VAL A 61 -6.42 -0.41 -0.65
C VAL A 61 -6.33 -0.91 0.77
N ILE A 62 -5.88 -2.15 0.94
CA ILE A 62 -5.62 -2.74 2.25
C ILE A 62 -4.11 -2.92 2.38
N ASP A 63 -3.53 -2.16 3.31
CA ASP A 63 -2.14 -2.34 3.68
C ASP A 63 -2.00 -3.50 4.66
N GLU A 64 -1.04 -4.39 4.41
CA GLU A 64 -0.74 -5.57 5.22
C GLU A 64 -1.98 -6.44 5.52
N VAL A 65 -2.47 -7.16 4.50
CA VAL A 65 -3.70 -7.98 4.60
C VAL A 65 -3.64 -9.02 5.73
N SER A 66 -2.43 -9.45 6.12
CA SER A 66 -2.19 -10.37 7.24
C SER A 66 -2.69 -9.83 8.59
N VAL A 67 -2.79 -8.50 8.74
CA VAL A 67 -3.33 -7.84 9.95
C VAL A 67 -4.85 -7.87 9.98
N VAL A 68 -5.49 -7.89 8.81
CA VAL A 68 -6.94 -7.69 8.66
C VAL A 68 -7.60 -8.83 7.87
N GLN A 69 -7.29 -10.06 8.27
CA GLN A 69 -7.79 -11.27 7.62
C GLN A 69 -9.29 -11.44 7.90
N ASN A 70 -10.11 -11.30 6.86
CA ASN A 70 -11.56 -11.36 6.97
C ASN A 70 -12.16 -12.14 5.79
N PRO A 71 -13.12 -13.05 6.03
CA PRO A 71 -13.82 -13.80 4.97
C PRO A 71 -14.44 -12.91 3.87
N THR A 72 -14.87 -11.69 4.22
CA THR A 72 -15.38 -10.72 3.26
C THR A 72 -14.37 -10.40 2.16
N ILE A 73 -13.07 -10.40 2.46
CA ILE A 73 -12.05 -10.11 1.44
C ILE A 73 -12.10 -11.19 0.34
N ALA A 74 -12.28 -12.46 0.71
CA ALA A 74 -12.42 -13.54 -0.28
C ALA A 74 -13.67 -13.34 -1.16
N GLN A 75 -14.78 -12.89 -0.57
CA GLN A 75 -16.00 -12.56 -1.33
C GLN A 75 -15.79 -11.37 -2.27
N ILE A 76 -15.14 -10.30 -1.79
CA ILE A 76 -14.78 -9.13 -2.62
C ILE A 76 -13.91 -9.59 -3.79
N LEU A 77 -12.88 -10.40 -3.56
CA LEU A 77 -11.99 -10.88 -4.62
C LEU A 77 -12.75 -11.63 -5.73
N ALA A 78 -13.77 -12.41 -5.36
CA ALA A 78 -14.59 -13.16 -6.31
C ALA A 78 -15.64 -12.30 -7.04
N GLU A 79 -16.19 -11.27 -6.40
CA GLU A 79 -17.42 -10.61 -6.88
C GLU A 79 -17.31 -9.11 -7.19
N ALA A 80 -16.26 -8.44 -6.72
CA ALA A 80 -16.18 -6.97 -6.73
C ALA A 80 -16.28 -6.34 -8.13
N ARG A 81 -15.92 -7.09 -9.19
CA ARG A 81 -16.07 -6.65 -10.60
C ARG A 81 -17.50 -6.30 -10.97
N LYS A 82 -18.50 -6.91 -10.32
CA LYS A 82 -19.93 -6.65 -10.54
C LYS A 82 -20.37 -5.29 -9.95
N PHE A 83 -19.60 -4.73 -9.03
CA PHE A 83 -19.99 -3.64 -8.14
C PHE A 83 -19.08 -2.41 -8.24
N ASN A 84 -18.33 -2.25 -9.33
CA ASN A 84 -17.38 -1.14 -9.52
C ASN A 84 -16.36 -0.98 -8.37
N LEU A 85 -16.07 -2.07 -7.65
CA LEU A 85 -15.11 -2.10 -6.57
C LEU A 85 -13.84 -2.81 -7.05
N THR A 86 -12.72 -2.14 -6.92
CA THR A 86 -11.38 -2.70 -7.13
C THR A 86 -10.72 -2.83 -5.77
N ILE A 87 -10.04 -3.95 -5.51
CA ILE A 87 -9.27 -4.15 -4.30
C ILE A 87 -7.78 -4.26 -4.63
N VAL A 88 -6.95 -3.61 -3.82
CA VAL A 88 -5.49 -3.71 -3.86
C VAL A 88 -5.05 -4.20 -2.49
N LEU A 89 -4.32 -5.31 -2.47
CA LEU A 89 -3.81 -5.92 -1.25
C LEU A 89 -2.29 -5.79 -1.25
N THR A 90 -1.72 -5.39 -0.12
CA THR A 90 -0.28 -5.48 0.14
C THR A 90 -0.03 -6.49 1.27
N GLN A 91 1.12 -7.14 1.24
CA GLN A 91 1.59 -8.04 2.29
C GLN A 91 3.08 -8.27 2.14
N GLN A 92 3.74 -8.61 3.25
CA GLN A 92 5.16 -8.93 3.24
C GLN A 92 5.42 -10.43 2.97
N TYR A 93 4.62 -11.32 3.58
CA TYR A 93 4.82 -12.77 3.51
C TYR A 93 3.48 -13.50 3.38
N PHE A 94 3.36 -14.43 2.43
CA PHE A 94 2.15 -15.25 2.28
C PHE A 94 1.98 -16.26 3.42
N GLY A 95 3.06 -16.62 4.12
CA GLY A 95 3.01 -17.50 5.28
C GLY A 95 2.18 -16.95 6.45
N GLN A 96 1.96 -15.63 6.51
CA GLN A 96 1.15 -14.98 7.55
C GLN A 96 -0.34 -14.94 7.22
N VAL A 97 -0.72 -15.24 5.97
CA VAL A 97 -2.12 -15.23 5.52
C VAL A 97 -2.73 -16.61 5.67
N GLU A 98 -3.91 -16.64 6.30
CA GLU A 98 -4.76 -17.80 6.47
C GLU A 98 -5.01 -18.48 5.12
N LYS A 99 -4.93 -19.81 5.12
CA LYS A 99 -4.95 -20.62 3.89
C LYS A 99 -6.13 -20.27 2.98
N ASP A 100 -7.33 -20.12 3.52
CA ASP A 100 -8.54 -19.85 2.74
C ASP A 100 -8.47 -18.50 2.01
N LEU A 101 -7.95 -17.47 2.67
CA LEU A 101 -7.76 -16.15 2.05
C LEU A 101 -6.65 -16.19 0.99
N ARG A 102 -5.57 -16.92 1.27
CA ARG A 102 -4.48 -17.12 0.30
C ARG A 102 -4.96 -17.85 -0.96
N ASP A 103 -5.74 -18.91 -0.79
CA ASP A 103 -6.34 -19.66 -1.90
C ASP A 103 -7.29 -18.76 -2.71
N ALA A 104 -8.09 -17.92 -2.04
CA ALA A 104 -8.94 -16.94 -2.70
C ALA A 104 -8.14 -15.88 -3.48
N ILE A 105 -7.00 -15.41 -2.95
CA ILE A 105 -6.08 -14.50 -3.65
C ILE A 105 -5.55 -15.18 -4.92
N PHE A 106 -4.99 -16.38 -4.80
CA PHE A 106 -4.41 -17.08 -5.95
C PHE A 106 -5.43 -17.45 -7.03
N ALA A 107 -6.67 -17.71 -6.66
CA ALA A 107 -7.73 -18.03 -7.62
C ALA A 107 -8.28 -16.80 -8.36
N ASN A 108 -8.38 -15.65 -7.69
CA ASN A 108 -9.14 -14.51 -8.21
C ASN A 108 -8.29 -13.30 -8.64
N VAL A 109 -7.04 -13.21 -8.18
CA VAL A 109 -6.15 -12.10 -8.50
C VAL A 109 -5.42 -12.37 -9.81
N TYR A 110 -5.54 -11.42 -10.74
CA TYR A 110 -4.86 -11.47 -12.03
C TYR A 110 -3.57 -10.64 -12.02
N ASN A 111 -3.60 -9.51 -11.31
CA ASN A 111 -2.50 -8.55 -11.31
C ASN A 111 -1.59 -8.80 -10.11
N TYR A 112 -0.31 -9.05 -10.36
CA TYR A 112 0.71 -9.22 -9.33
C TYR A 112 1.83 -8.23 -9.54
N TYR A 113 2.29 -7.65 -8.44
CA TYR A 113 3.50 -6.82 -8.35
C TYR A 113 4.38 -7.43 -7.28
N THR A 114 5.29 -8.30 -7.69
CA THR A 114 6.12 -9.11 -6.80
C THR A 114 7.51 -8.51 -6.72
N PHE A 115 7.88 -8.03 -5.53
CA PHE A 115 9.26 -7.62 -5.24
C PHE A 115 10.10 -8.84 -4.85
N LYS A 116 11.32 -8.62 -4.35
CA LYS A 116 12.11 -9.70 -3.77
C LYS A 116 11.31 -10.40 -2.66
N VAL A 117 11.22 -11.72 -2.72
CA VAL A 117 10.50 -12.56 -1.77
C VAL A 117 11.38 -13.67 -1.19
N SER A 118 10.89 -14.35 -0.15
CA SER A 118 11.52 -15.55 0.40
C SER A 118 11.40 -16.75 -0.56
N GLU A 119 12.18 -17.81 -0.34
CA GLU A 119 12.06 -19.04 -1.14
C GLU A 119 10.68 -19.68 -1.00
N GLU A 120 10.11 -19.68 0.21
CA GLU A 120 8.77 -20.21 0.47
C GLU A 120 7.69 -19.47 -0.34
N ASP A 121 7.71 -18.13 -0.29
CA ASP A 121 6.77 -17.30 -1.05
C ASP A 121 6.99 -17.44 -2.56
N ALA A 122 8.25 -17.57 -3.01
CA ALA A 122 8.57 -17.80 -4.41
C ALA A 122 8.00 -19.12 -4.93
N ARG A 123 8.09 -20.20 -4.15
CA ARG A 123 7.47 -21.49 -4.49
C ARG A 123 5.95 -21.41 -4.52
N ALA A 124 5.34 -20.60 -3.66
CA ALA A 124 3.90 -20.36 -3.70
C ALA A 124 3.45 -19.54 -4.94
N LEU A 125 4.32 -18.67 -5.45
CA LEU A 125 4.00 -17.73 -6.54
C LEU A 125 4.38 -18.23 -7.95
N GLU A 126 5.29 -19.20 -8.07
CA GLU A 126 5.87 -19.56 -9.38
C GLU A 126 4.82 -19.93 -10.43
N GLY A 127 3.76 -20.65 -10.03
CA GLY A 127 2.66 -21.02 -10.91
C GLY A 127 1.72 -19.86 -11.28
N ASN A 128 1.65 -18.83 -10.44
CA ASN A 128 0.73 -17.70 -10.62
C ASN A 128 1.32 -16.58 -11.49
N LEU A 129 2.65 -16.43 -11.53
CA LEU A 129 3.30 -15.32 -12.24
C LEU A 129 3.43 -15.52 -13.76
N ASN A 130 3.16 -16.74 -14.27
CA ASN A 130 3.25 -17.09 -15.69
C ASN A 130 4.55 -16.58 -16.34
N MET A 131 5.68 -16.83 -15.66
CA MET A 131 7.00 -16.42 -16.13
C MET A 131 7.40 -17.28 -17.34
N GLU A 132 7.63 -16.62 -18.48
CA GLU A 132 8.18 -17.22 -19.69
C GLU A 132 9.68 -17.00 -19.72
N LEU A 133 10.44 -18.09 -19.81
CA LEU A 133 11.90 -18.07 -19.85
C LEU A 133 12.37 -18.43 -21.27
N PRO A 134 13.39 -17.75 -21.81
CA PRO A 134 13.97 -18.12 -23.09
C PRO A 134 14.48 -19.57 -23.07
N SER A 135 14.15 -20.35 -24.10
CA SER A 135 14.51 -21.77 -24.19
C SER A 135 16.01 -22.02 -24.03
N GLU A 136 16.84 -21.13 -24.56
CA GLU A 136 18.31 -21.18 -24.44
C GLU A 136 18.79 -21.18 -22.98
N VAL A 137 18.17 -20.35 -22.12
CA VAL A 137 18.53 -20.26 -20.70
C VAL A 137 18.06 -21.50 -19.96
N VAL A 138 16.85 -21.97 -20.27
CA VAL A 138 16.28 -23.18 -19.66
C VAL A 138 17.13 -24.40 -20.02
N GLU A 139 17.52 -24.56 -21.27
CA GLU A 139 18.35 -25.68 -21.73
C GLU A 139 19.75 -25.65 -21.11
N ALA A 140 20.38 -24.47 -21.04
CA ALA A 140 21.70 -24.30 -20.44
C ALA A 140 21.71 -24.63 -18.94
N GLU A 141 20.67 -24.23 -18.19
CA GLU A 141 20.53 -24.54 -16.77
C GLU A 141 20.08 -25.98 -16.53
N HIS A 142 19.24 -26.53 -17.40
CA HIS A 142 18.83 -27.94 -17.36
C HIS A 142 20.02 -28.87 -17.59
N ALA A 143 20.96 -28.51 -18.47
CA ALA A 143 22.22 -29.23 -18.64
C ALA A 143 23.10 -29.23 -17.36
N LYS A 144 22.89 -28.27 -16.45
CA LYS A 144 23.50 -28.22 -15.11
C LYS A 144 22.66 -28.92 -14.04
N GLY A 145 21.54 -29.55 -14.40
CA GLY A 145 20.62 -30.22 -13.50
C GLY A 145 19.64 -29.31 -12.77
N VAL A 146 19.47 -28.05 -13.21
CA VAL A 146 18.53 -27.10 -12.60
C VAL A 146 17.22 -27.11 -13.39
N GLY A 147 16.12 -27.42 -12.72
CA GLY A 147 14.78 -27.40 -13.33
C GLY A 147 14.23 -25.97 -13.51
N GLU A 148 13.28 -25.81 -14.43
CA GLU A 148 12.66 -24.51 -14.74
C GLU A 148 12.03 -23.84 -13.49
N THR A 149 11.34 -24.62 -12.65
CA THR A 149 10.79 -24.16 -11.36
C THR A 149 11.86 -23.56 -10.46
N GLU A 150 13.02 -24.21 -10.35
CA GLU A 150 14.11 -23.75 -9.49
C GLU A 150 14.71 -22.44 -10.04
N LEU A 151 14.77 -22.30 -11.36
CA LEU A 151 15.19 -21.05 -12.01
C LEU A 151 14.22 -19.90 -11.72
N LYS A 152 12.89 -20.14 -11.80
CA LYS A 152 11.86 -19.14 -11.44
C LYS A 152 11.96 -18.72 -9.98
N VAL A 153 12.13 -19.68 -9.07
CA VAL A 153 12.33 -19.43 -7.64
C VAL A 153 13.55 -18.54 -7.41
N ARG A 154 14.70 -18.86 -8.02
CA ARG A 154 15.92 -18.05 -7.92
C ARG A 154 15.73 -16.63 -8.44
N MET A 155 15.04 -16.47 -9.57
CA MET A 155 14.75 -15.13 -10.12
C MET A 155 13.95 -14.24 -9.15
N MET A 156 13.06 -14.83 -8.36
CA MET A 156 12.26 -14.12 -7.35
C MET A 156 13.05 -13.83 -6.07
N THR A 157 13.88 -14.76 -5.60
CA THR A 157 14.65 -14.62 -4.36
C THR A 157 15.90 -13.76 -4.52
N GLU A 158 16.48 -13.71 -5.72
CA GLU A 158 17.67 -12.92 -6.04
C GLU A 158 17.34 -11.56 -6.68
N LEU A 159 16.06 -11.19 -6.75
CA LEU A 159 15.63 -9.94 -7.35
C LEU A 159 16.25 -8.73 -6.63
N HIS A 160 16.73 -7.75 -7.39
CA HIS A 160 17.26 -6.52 -6.82
C HIS A 160 16.15 -5.79 -6.02
N PRO A 161 16.42 -5.17 -4.85
CA PRO A 161 15.38 -4.55 -4.02
C PRO A 161 14.55 -3.45 -4.67
N ARG A 162 15.04 -2.90 -5.79
CA ARG A 162 14.34 -1.90 -6.61
C ARG A 162 13.65 -2.47 -7.84
N ASP A 163 13.82 -3.75 -8.10
CA ASP A 163 13.19 -4.42 -9.23
C ASP A 163 11.92 -5.14 -8.75
N CYS A 164 10.93 -5.27 -9.62
CA CYS A 164 9.72 -6.05 -9.38
C CYS A 164 9.35 -6.86 -10.62
N LEU A 165 8.76 -8.02 -10.39
CA LEU A 165 8.10 -8.82 -11.42
C LEU A 165 6.63 -8.42 -11.47
N ILE A 166 6.11 -8.17 -12.66
CA ILE A 166 4.79 -7.62 -12.90
C ILE A 166 4.04 -8.55 -13.83
N ARG A 167 2.93 -9.10 -13.34
CA ARG A 167 1.92 -9.78 -14.15
C ARG A 167 0.68 -8.91 -14.16
N VAL A 168 0.19 -8.56 -15.34
CA VAL A 168 -1.00 -7.70 -15.47
C VAL A 168 -1.94 -8.22 -16.55
N LEU A 169 -3.24 -8.07 -16.29
CA LEU A 169 -4.30 -8.25 -17.27
C LEU A 169 -4.51 -6.92 -18.00
N ALA A 170 -4.25 -6.91 -19.31
CA ALA A 170 -4.46 -5.76 -20.17
C ALA A 170 -5.35 -6.16 -21.35
N ASN A 171 -6.42 -5.40 -21.60
CA ASN A 171 -7.34 -5.64 -22.72
C ASN A 171 -7.90 -7.08 -22.76
N GLY A 172 -8.17 -7.68 -21.59
CA GLY A 172 -8.69 -9.04 -21.47
C GLY A 172 -7.67 -10.16 -21.66
N THR A 173 -6.39 -9.84 -21.88
CA THR A 173 -5.31 -10.84 -22.02
C THR A 173 -4.27 -10.64 -20.92
N ILE A 174 -3.74 -11.74 -20.38
CA ILE A 174 -2.64 -11.68 -19.42
C ILE A 174 -1.36 -11.39 -20.21
N ALA A 175 -0.70 -10.29 -19.91
CA ALA A 175 0.60 -9.97 -20.52
C ALA A 175 1.68 -10.94 -19.99
N PRO A 176 2.72 -11.23 -20.79
CA PRO A 176 3.91 -11.93 -20.30
C PRO A 176 4.46 -11.24 -19.05
N CYS A 177 5.05 -12.00 -18.13
CA CYS A 177 5.62 -11.42 -16.92
C CYS A 177 6.73 -10.42 -17.27
N LEU A 178 6.57 -9.17 -16.81
CA LEU A 178 7.48 -8.07 -17.10
C LEU A 178 8.36 -7.79 -15.88
N LYS A 179 9.61 -7.36 -16.12
CA LYS A 179 10.47 -6.82 -15.07
C LYS A 179 10.34 -5.29 -15.04
N GLY A 180 9.86 -4.76 -13.92
CA GLY A 180 9.83 -3.33 -13.61
C GLY A 180 10.98 -2.91 -12.70
N ARG A 181 11.26 -1.61 -12.66
CA ARG A 181 12.21 -0.99 -11.72
C ARG A 181 11.61 0.27 -11.11
N THR A 182 11.78 0.43 -9.80
CA THR A 182 11.26 1.60 -9.07
C THR A 182 12.00 2.87 -9.47
N VAL A 183 11.22 3.92 -9.70
CA VAL A 183 11.72 5.26 -9.97
C VAL A 183 11.79 6.07 -8.67
N GLU A 184 12.63 7.11 -8.65
CA GLU A 184 12.56 8.09 -7.58
C GLU A 184 11.24 8.86 -7.65
N ALA A 185 10.45 8.78 -6.58
CA ALA A 185 9.20 9.53 -6.50
C ALA A 185 9.51 11.00 -6.21
N PRO A 186 8.91 11.95 -6.96
CA PRO A 186 9.06 13.37 -6.65
C PRO A 186 8.45 13.66 -5.27
N LYS A 187 9.07 14.58 -4.51
CA LYS A 187 8.49 15.04 -3.24
C LYS A 187 7.12 15.66 -3.52
N ALA A 188 6.11 15.21 -2.78
CA ALA A 188 4.78 15.80 -2.85
C ALA A 188 4.88 17.29 -2.50
N LYS A 189 4.23 18.15 -3.30
CA LYS A 189 4.01 19.54 -2.92
C LYS A 189 3.08 19.54 -1.71
N ASP A 190 3.50 20.18 -0.63
CA ASP A 190 2.74 20.20 0.61
C ASP A 190 1.43 20.98 0.39
N THR A 191 0.39 20.24 0.02
CA THR A 191 -0.95 20.78 -0.31
C THR A 191 -1.94 20.17 0.67
N ARG A 192 -1.58 20.17 1.96
CA ARG A 192 -2.40 19.60 3.04
C ARG A 192 -3.64 20.47 3.27
N GLN A 193 -4.71 20.22 2.52
CA GLN A 193 -6.06 20.41 3.04
C GLN A 193 -6.48 19.13 3.74
N VAL A 194 -6.03 18.96 4.99
CA VAL A 194 -6.50 17.86 5.83
C VAL A 194 -7.87 18.25 6.36
N HIS A 195 -8.93 17.76 5.71
CA HIS A 195 -10.25 17.78 6.31
C HIS A 195 -10.27 16.73 7.43
N LYS A 196 -10.10 17.17 8.69
CA LYS A 196 -10.43 16.36 9.86
C LYS A 196 -11.96 16.19 9.89
N THR A 197 -12.47 15.16 9.23
CA THR A 197 -13.91 14.85 9.29
C THR A 197 -14.18 13.91 10.47
N LEU A 198 -14.96 14.43 11.41
CA LEU A 198 -15.65 13.81 12.56
C LEU A 198 -14.76 13.24 13.70
N GLN A 199 -14.23 14.14 14.54
CA GLN A 199 -14.41 13.90 15.98
C GLN A 199 -15.90 14.13 16.27
N GLN A 200 -16.72 13.08 16.21
CA GLN A 200 -17.94 13.13 17.01
C GLN A 200 -17.48 13.24 18.46
N ALA A 201 -17.93 14.27 19.18
CA ALA A 201 -17.73 14.33 20.62
C ALA A 201 -18.29 13.02 21.20
N LEU A 202 -17.43 12.20 21.80
CA LEU A 202 -17.87 11.03 22.54
C LEU A 202 -18.94 11.50 23.55
N PRO A 203 -20.10 10.83 23.66
CA PRO A 203 -21.06 11.13 24.71
C PRO A 203 -20.32 11.11 26.05
N GLU A 204 -20.54 12.11 26.92
CA GLU A 204 -19.74 12.33 28.14
C GLU A 204 -19.54 11.06 29.01
N LYS A 205 -20.51 10.13 28.97
CA LYS A 205 -20.44 8.82 29.64
C LYS A 205 -19.32 7.88 29.15
N PHE A 206 -18.68 8.18 28.03
CA PHE A 206 -17.55 7.43 27.45
C PHE A 206 -16.23 8.21 27.49
N VAL A 207 -16.23 9.39 28.11
CA VAL A 207 -15.01 10.14 28.41
C VAL A 207 -14.47 9.63 29.75
N GLU A 208 -13.42 8.83 29.70
CA GLU A 208 -12.68 8.47 30.92
C GLU A 208 -12.14 9.75 31.57
N GLY A 209 -12.67 10.06 32.76
CA GLY A 209 -12.35 11.30 33.49
C GLY A 209 -13.53 11.94 34.21
N ASN A 210 -14.78 11.56 33.88
CA ASN A 210 -15.98 12.14 34.50
C ASN A 210 -16.79 11.15 35.35
N THR A 211 -16.12 10.20 36.01
CA THR A 211 -16.74 9.41 37.09
C THR A 211 -16.78 10.29 38.33
N PRO A 212 -17.94 10.63 38.92
CA PRO A 212 -17.98 11.28 40.22
C PRO A 212 -17.23 10.38 41.20
N ALA A 213 -16.23 10.96 41.86
CA ALA A 213 -15.32 10.27 42.75
C ALA A 213 -16.08 9.33 43.70
N LEU A 214 -15.79 8.02 43.63
CA LEU A 214 -16.04 7.15 44.76
C LEU A 214 -15.16 7.63 45.91
N THR A 215 -15.79 8.37 46.82
CA THR A 215 -15.28 8.65 48.15
C THR A 215 -14.81 7.36 48.82
N SER A 216 -13.71 7.51 49.58
CA SER A 216 -13.15 6.60 50.60
C SER A 216 -12.26 5.43 50.17
N ALA A 217 -10.95 5.70 50.07
CA ALA A 217 -9.91 4.83 50.64
C ALA A 217 -8.67 5.67 51.05
N LYS A 218 -8.10 5.36 52.20
CA LYS A 218 -7.14 6.14 53.01
C LYS A 218 -5.87 6.57 52.25
N GLN A 219 -5.50 7.85 52.38
CA GLN A 219 -4.17 8.38 52.06
C GLN A 219 -3.11 7.75 52.98
N ILE A 220 -2.11 7.10 52.38
CA ILE A 220 -0.81 6.84 53.02
C ILE A 220 0.08 8.03 52.64
N LYS A 221 0.47 8.84 53.63
CA LYS A 221 1.40 9.97 53.45
C LYS A 221 2.83 9.46 53.53
N PHE A 222 3.61 9.64 52.47
CA PHE A 222 5.07 9.57 52.54
C PHE A 222 5.64 10.97 52.82
N SER A 223 6.68 11.05 53.66
CA SER A 223 7.33 12.29 54.09
C SER A 223 8.19 12.90 52.99
N LYS A 224 8.29 14.23 53.00
CA LYS A 224 9.01 15.06 51.99
C LYS A 224 10.49 14.69 51.81
N GLU A 225 11.13 14.14 52.84
CA GLU A 225 12.54 13.73 52.80
C GLU A 225 12.83 12.62 51.78
N PHE A 226 11.83 11.80 51.41
CA PHE A 226 12.01 10.73 50.42
C PHE A 226 11.96 11.22 48.96
N LEU A 227 11.33 12.38 48.69
CA LEU A 227 11.16 12.91 47.34
C LEU A 227 12.32 13.82 46.90
N GLU A 228 13.12 14.34 47.83
CA GLU A 228 14.27 15.21 47.54
C GLU A 228 15.53 14.44 47.14
N GLN A 229 15.57 13.11 47.26
CA GLN A 229 16.72 12.29 46.84
C GLN A 229 16.73 11.89 45.36
N LEU A 230 15.73 12.26 44.56
CA LEU A 230 15.56 11.77 43.18
C LEU A 230 15.69 12.81 42.07
N ALA A 231 16.13 14.04 42.37
CA ALA A 231 16.27 15.07 41.33
C ALA A 231 17.55 15.90 41.49
N ASP A 232 18.49 15.73 40.56
CA ASP A 232 19.28 16.84 39.97
C ASP A 232 20.00 16.41 38.65
N PRO A 233 20.59 17.33 37.82
CA PRO A 233 20.05 17.72 36.50
C PRO A 233 21.13 17.86 35.37
N GLU A 234 20.75 18.34 34.17
CA GLU A 234 21.52 19.27 33.26
C GLU A 234 20.76 19.48 31.91
N THR A 235 20.13 20.65 31.65
CA THR A 235 20.54 21.84 30.82
C THR A 235 20.65 21.57 29.30
N VAL A 236 20.06 22.33 28.35
CA VAL A 236 20.32 23.74 27.92
C VAL A 236 19.17 24.29 27.00
N SER A 237 19.09 25.63 26.93
CA SER A 237 18.14 26.65 26.39
C SER A 237 17.85 26.78 24.87
N PRO A 238 16.88 27.64 24.43
CA PRO A 238 16.41 27.77 23.05
C PRO A 238 16.85 29.07 22.31
N GLU A 239 17.00 29.00 20.98
CA GLU A 239 17.10 30.17 20.08
C GLU A 239 16.05 30.14 18.96
N ARG A 240 15.48 31.32 18.66
CA ARG A 240 14.58 31.63 17.53
C ARG A 240 15.39 32.26 16.40
N LEU A 241 15.02 32.01 15.13
CA LEU A 241 15.20 32.97 14.03
C LEU A 241 14.23 32.69 12.88
N ASP A 242 13.85 33.77 12.22
CA ASP A 242 12.65 34.06 11.45
C ASP A 242 13.08 34.49 10.04
N VAL A 243 12.58 33.91 8.93
CA VAL A 243 12.82 34.47 7.58
C VAL A 243 11.67 34.23 6.59
N ARG A 244 11.41 35.32 5.85
CA ARG A 244 10.34 35.71 4.92
C ARG A 244 10.29 34.93 3.59
N HIS A 245 9.12 35.01 2.95
CA HIS A 245 8.80 34.48 1.62
C HIS A 245 9.25 35.42 0.48
N GLU A 246 9.77 34.84 -0.61
CA GLU A 246 9.78 35.45 -1.95
C GLU A 246 9.30 34.44 -3.00
N VAL A 247 8.50 34.92 -3.95
CA VAL A 247 7.87 34.18 -5.06
C VAL A 247 8.48 34.64 -6.37
N ILE A 248 9.01 33.73 -7.21
CA ILE A 248 9.35 33.99 -8.63
C ILE A 248 8.99 32.76 -9.49
N PRO A 249 8.43 32.92 -10.72
CA PRO A 249 7.64 31.89 -11.42
C PRO A 249 8.45 30.99 -12.38
N MET A 250 7.87 29.81 -12.67
CA MET A 250 8.39 28.77 -13.59
C MET A 250 8.12 29.10 -15.07
N PRO A 251 9.07 28.85 -16.00
CA PRO A 251 8.75 28.68 -17.41
C PRO A 251 8.43 27.21 -17.73
N GLN A 252 7.28 26.99 -18.39
CA GLN A 252 6.93 25.70 -19.00
C GLN A 252 7.81 25.42 -20.22
N ARG A 253 8.32 24.19 -20.36
CA ARG A 253 8.66 23.62 -21.67
C ARG A 253 8.29 22.13 -21.76
N ARG A 254 7.42 21.84 -22.73
CA ARG A 254 7.10 20.51 -23.28
C ARG A 254 8.28 20.04 -24.13
N GLY A 255 8.81 18.85 -23.88
CA GLY A 255 9.75 18.15 -24.77
C GLY A 255 9.02 17.04 -25.54
N SER A 256 9.17 17.03 -26.87
CA SER A 256 8.56 16.08 -27.79
C SER A 256 9.51 14.93 -28.13
N LEU A 257 8.98 13.81 -28.65
CA LEU A 257 9.67 12.56 -29.00
C LEU A 257 10.91 12.67 -29.93
N LYS A 258 11.26 13.87 -30.43
CA LYS A 258 12.46 14.09 -31.27
C LYS A 258 13.77 14.17 -30.47
N ASP A 259 13.72 14.53 -29.19
CA ASP A 259 14.93 14.69 -28.37
C ASP A 259 15.49 13.35 -27.84
N LEU A 260 14.72 12.26 -27.93
CA LEU A 260 15.11 10.92 -27.46
C LEU A 260 15.90 10.11 -28.51
N LEU A 261 15.95 10.56 -29.76
CA LEU A 261 16.52 9.79 -30.89
C LEU A 261 17.81 10.35 -31.47
N SER A 262 18.34 11.49 -30.98
CA SER A 262 19.60 12.08 -31.49
C SER A 262 20.85 11.66 -30.70
N GLY A 263 20.76 10.61 -29.88
CA GLY A 263 21.72 10.33 -28.82
C GLY A 263 22.70 9.18 -29.02
N GLN A 264 22.78 8.52 -30.18
CA GLN A 264 23.80 7.48 -30.41
C GLN A 264 24.45 7.51 -31.80
N SER A 265 25.77 7.34 -31.75
CA SER A 265 26.70 7.00 -32.83
C SER A 265 27.31 8.18 -33.62
N SER A 266 28.38 8.72 -33.03
CA SER A 266 29.50 9.21 -33.83
C SER A 266 30.37 8.02 -34.28
N SER A 267 30.95 8.18 -35.48
CA SER A 267 32.21 7.56 -35.92
C SER A 267 32.18 6.13 -36.48
N ARG A 268 31.92 5.99 -37.79
CA ARG A 268 32.85 5.35 -38.77
C ARG A 268 32.21 5.25 -40.15
N ALA A 269 32.74 6.01 -41.11
CA ALA A 269 33.18 5.54 -42.43
C ALA A 269 33.21 6.71 -43.42
N LYS A 270 34.41 7.28 -43.61
CA LYS A 270 34.79 7.81 -44.92
C LYS A 270 34.59 6.70 -45.95
N LEU A 271 33.97 6.98 -47.10
CA LEU A 271 34.55 6.81 -48.44
C LEU A 271 33.46 6.94 -49.53
N LYS A 272 33.72 7.83 -50.51
CA LYS A 272 33.39 7.74 -51.95
C LYS A 272 31.91 7.50 -52.33
N LYS A 273 31.21 8.40 -53.03
CA LYS A 273 31.39 8.91 -54.41
C LYS A 273 30.27 9.98 -54.57
N LYS A 274 30.50 11.23 -54.98
CA LYS A 274 30.83 11.72 -56.33
C LYS A 274 30.03 11.03 -57.44
N ASP A 275 28.92 11.64 -57.83
CA ASP A 275 28.54 12.03 -59.21
C ASP A 275 27.00 12.24 -59.26
N LYS A 276 26.57 13.45 -59.66
CA LYS A 276 25.81 13.75 -60.91
C LYS A 276 24.47 13.00 -60.96
N THR A 277 23.32 13.66 -61.05
CA THR A 277 22.95 14.75 -61.97
C THR A 277 21.67 15.39 -61.46
#